data_AF-A0A1V2BDH2-F1
#
_entry.id   AF-A0A1V2BDH2-F1
#
_cell.length_a   1.000
_cell.length_b   1.000
_cell.length_c   1.000
_cell.angle_alpha   90.00
_cell.angle_beta   90.00
_cell.angle_gamma   90.00
#
_symmetry.space_group_name_H-M   'P 1'
#
loop_
_entity.id
_entity.type
_entity.pdbx_description
1 polymer ?
#
loop_
_entity_poly.entity_id
_entity_poly.type
_entity_poly.pdbx_seq_one_letter_code
_entity_poly.pdbx_strand_id
1 'polypeptide(L)' 'MKNIWQQILRYLYIGKKDKSSPNTTSVKLMHGMNRISILVFLFALIVFAIKMIFFRHHH' A
#
# COMPACT_ATOMS: atom_id res chain seq x y z
N MET A 1 1.86 23.52 -3.76
CA MET A 1 0.93 22.78 -2.88
C MET A 1 0.86 21.34 -3.38
N LYS A 2 1.14 20.32 -2.56
CA LYS A 2 1.12 18.92 -3.04
C LYS A 2 -0.34 18.52 -3.21
N ASN A 3 -0.78 18.36 -4.46
CA ASN A 3 -2.15 18.04 -4.81
C ASN A 3 -2.61 16.77 -4.08
N ILE A 4 -3.81 16.79 -3.49
CA ILE A 4 -4.43 15.65 -2.79
C ILE A 4 -4.41 14.38 -3.66
N TRP A 5 -4.58 14.54 -4.97
CA TRP A 5 -4.44 13.46 -5.96
C TRP A 5 -3.08 12.77 -5.94
N GLN A 6 -1.99 13.52 -5.74
CA GLN A 6 -0.65 12.95 -5.63
C GLN A 6 -0.46 12.23 -4.29
N GLN A 7 -1.12 12.67 -3.22
CA GLN A 7 -1.15 11.92 -1.96
C GLN A 7 -1.92 10.61 -2.13
N ILE A 8 -3.10 10.65 -2.75
CA ILE A 8 -3.92 9.46 -3.01
C ILE A 8 -3.18 8.47 -3.92
N LEU A 9 -2.56 8.93 -5.01
CA LEU A 9 -1.76 8.08 -5.91
C LEU A 9 -0.51 7.52 -5.22
N ARG A 10 0.06 8.26 -4.27
CA ARG A 10 1.17 7.80 -3.45
C ARG A 10 0.70 6.73 -2.47
N TYR A 11 -0.47 6.87 -1.84
CA TYR A 11 -1.07 5.83 -0.99
C TYR A 11 -1.52 4.58 -1.77
N LEU A 12 -2.10 4.76 -2.96
CA LEU A 12 -2.54 3.68 -3.85
C LEU A 12 -1.40 3.05 -4.66
N TYR A 13 -0.17 3.54 -4.54
CA TYR A 13 1.01 3.02 -5.24
C TYR A 13 0.96 3.04 -6.79
N ILE A 14 -0.02 3.72 -7.39
CA ILE A 14 -0.23 3.81 -8.85
C ILE A 14 0.48 5.04 -9.46
N GLY A 15 1.06 5.92 -8.63
CA GLY A 15 1.80 7.08 -9.11
C GLY A 15 3.14 6.71 -9.77
N LYS A 16 3.33 7.14 -11.03
CA LYS A 16 4.64 7.08 -11.71
C LYS A 16 5.71 7.74 -10.83
N LYS A 17 6.85 7.06 -10.71
CA LYS A 17 8.02 7.56 -10.00
C LYS A 17 8.50 8.85 -10.70
N ASP A 18 8.38 10.00 -10.05
CA ASP A 18 8.86 11.26 -10.60
C ASP A 18 10.37 11.18 -10.87
N LYS A 19 10.74 11.23 -12.16
CA LYS A 19 12.12 11.04 -12.65
C LYS A 19 13.06 12.18 -12.22
N SER A 20 12.53 13.28 -11.69
CA SER A 20 13.28 14.44 -11.18
C SER A 20 13.52 14.43 -9.66
N SER A 21 13.00 13.45 -8.92
CA SER A 21 13.19 13.43 -7.47
C SER A 21 14.63 13.07 -7.10
N PRO A 22 15.27 13.80 -6.17
CA PRO A 22 16.63 13.50 -5.75
C PRO A 22 16.67 12.07 -5.18
N ASN A 23 17.63 11.27 -5.66
CA ASN A 23 17.80 9.87 -5.28
C ASN A 23 18.38 9.74 -3.86
N THR A 24 17.80 10.40 -2.88
CA THR A 24 18.21 10.31 -1.48
C THR A 24 17.64 9.05 -0.84
N THR A 25 18.40 8.46 0.07
CA THR A 25 18.02 7.24 0.81
C THR A 25 16.66 7.40 1.50
N SER A 26 16.34 8.61 1.97
CA SER A 26 15.06 8.95 2.59
C SER A 26 13.85 8.71 1.68
N VAL A 27 13.98 8.98 0.37
CA VAL A 27 12.89 8.75 -0.60
C VAL A 27 12.71 7.25 -0.89
N LYS A 28 13.80 6.48 -0.91
CA LYS A 28 13.74 5.00 -1.03
C LYS A 28 13.08 4.37 0.19
N LEU A 29 13.40 4.85 1.39
CA LEU A 29 12.80 4.37 2.65
C LEU A 29 11.30 4.70 2.72
N MET A 30 10.91 5.92 2.36
CA MET A 30 9.48 6.29 2.25
C MET A 30 8.72 5.38 1.27
N HIS A 31 9.33 5.03 0.14
CA HIS A 31 8.72 4.14 -0.83
C HIS A 31 8.61 2.71 -0.28
N GLY A 32 9.67 2.20 0.37
CA GLY A 32 9.69 0.88 1.01
C GLY A 32 8.61 0.70 2.07
N MET A 33 8.44 1.69 2.95
CA MET A 33 7.42 1.66 4.00
C MET A 33 5.99 1.53 3.43
N ASN A 34 5.73 2.17 2.30
CA ASN A 34 4.42 2.10 1.63
C ASN A 34 4.21 0.79 0.83
N ARG A 35 5.29 0.03 0.51
CA ARG A 35 5.15 -1.35 -0.03
C ARG A 35 4.72 -2.30 1.06
N ILE A 36 5.32 -2.16 2.23
CA ILE A 36 5.05 -3.00 3.39
C ILE A 36 3.59 -2.80 3.84
N SER A 37 3.08 -1.57 3.86
CA SER A 37 1.68 -1.31 4.24
C SER A 37 0.67 -2.03 3.33
N ILE A 38 0.87 -2.03 2.01
CA ILE A 38 0.00 -2.73 1.06
C ILE A 38 0.10 -4.25 1.20
N LEU A 39 1.31 -4.79 1.39
CA LEU A 39 1.49 -6.22 1.61
C LEU A 39 0.78 -6.70 2.88
N VAL A 40 0.90 -5.95 3.98
CA VAL A 40 0.22 -6.25 5.23
C VAL A 40 -1.30 -6.11 5.09
N PHE A 41 -1.77 -5.08 4.38
CA PHE A 41 -3.20 -4.89 4.11
C PHE A 41 -3.80 -6.04 3.28
N LEU A 42 -3.12 -6.44 2.21
CA LEU A 42 -3.54 -7.59 1.38
C LEU A 42 -3.51 -8.89 2.19
N PHE A 43 -2.49 -9.10 3.00
CA PHE A 43 -2.42 -10.25 3.90
C PHE A 43 -3.60 -10.29 4.88
N ALA A 44 -3.93 -9.16 5.49
CA ALA A 44 -5.10 -9.04 6.37
C ALA A 44 -6.41 -9.31 5.63
N LEU A 45 -6.57 -8.82 4.40
CA LEU A 45 -7.75 -9.12 3.57
C LEU A 45 -7.86 -10.61 3.24
N ILE A 46 -6.75 -11.29 2.93
CA ILE A 46 -6.73 -12.73 2.68
C ILE A 46 -7.14 -13.49 3.95
N VAL A 47 -6.53 -13.18 5.09
CA VAL A 47 -6.88 -13.79 6.38
C VAL A 47 -8.35 -13.55 6.72
N PHE A 48 -8.85 -12.33 6.50
CA PHE A 48 -10.25 -11.99 6.72
C PHE A 48 -11.20 -12.76 5.79
N ALA A 49 -10.87 -12.89 4.51
CA ALA A 49 -11.65 -13.65 3.53
C ALA A 49 -11.69 -15.15 3.88
N ILE A 50 -10.53 -15.74 4.23
CA ILE A 50 -10.44 -17.13 4.68
C ILE A 50 -11.28 -17.32 5.95
N LYS A 51 -11.11 -16.44 6.94
CA LYS A 51 -11.89 -16.50 8.18
C LYS A 51 -13.38 -16.38 7.89
N MET A 52 -13.81 -15.49 7.01
CA MET A 52 -15.23 -15.33 6.68
C MET A 52 -15.81 -16.56 5.99
N ILE A 53 -15.10 -17.14 5.01
CA ILE A 53 -15.57 -18.31 4.27
C ILE A 53 -15.58 -19.56 5.17
N PHE A 54 -14.53 -19.78 5.94
CA PHE A 54 -14.40 -20.97 6.79
C PHE A 54 -15.26 -20.89 8.05
N PHE A 55 -15.41 -19.70 8.66
CA PHE A 55 -16.27 -19.51 9.84
C PHE A 55 -17.76 -19.55 9.49
N ARG A 56 -18.17 -19.06 8.31
CA ARG A 56 -19.56 -19.13 7.85
C ARG A 56 -20.00 -20.56 7.54
N HIS A 57 -19.09 -21.44 7.10
CA HIS A 57 -19.46 -22.81 6.75
C HIS A 57 -19.74 -23.70 7.98
N HIS A 58 -19.20 -23.33 9.14
CA HIS A 58 -19.28 -24.15 10.36
C HIS A 58 -20.48 -23.83 11.27
N HIS A 59 -21.45 -23.05 10.80
CA HIS A 59 -22.63 -22.61 11.55
C HIS A 59 -23.93 -22.91 10.81
#